data_AF-A0A7V3AAE7-F1
#
_entry.id   AF-A0A7V3AAE7-F1
#
_cell.length_a   1.000
_cell.length_b   1.000
_cell.length_c   1.000
_cell.angle_alpha   90.00
_cell.angle_beta   90.00
_cell.angle_gamma   90.00
#
_symmetry.space_group_name_H-M   'P 1'
#
loop_
_entity.id
_entity.type
_entity.pdbx_description
1 polymer ?
#
loop_
_entity_poly.entity_id
_entity_poly.type
_entity_poly.pdbx_seq_one_letter_code
_entity_poly.pdbx_strand_id
1 'polypeptide(L)' 'MTARQSTLVKILGRLNGSASKLHLVKLAFLLSQEAEDAPRSAVYEFVPYKFGPYSFTLYYDLAQLAQEGWIE' A
#
# COMPACT_ATOMS: atom_id res chain seq x y z
N MET A 1 3.97 13.38 -3.09
CA MET A 1 4.14 11.97 -2.70
C MET A 1 4.36 11.84 -1.20
N THR A 2 3.47 11.14 -0.49
CA THR A 2 3.58 10.86 0.96
C THR A 2 4.55 9.72 1.27
N ALA A 3 4.90 9.52 2.54
CA ALA A 3 5.72 8.38 2.94
C ALA A 3 5.03 7.03 2.63
N ARG A 4 3.72 6.89 2.85
CA ARG A 4 2.96 5.68 2.48
C ARG A 4 2.90 5.44 0.97
N GLN A 5 2.67 6.49 0.19
CA GLN A 5 2.72 6.40 -1.28
C GLN A 5 4.11 5.96 -1.76
N SER A 6 5.16 6.52 -1.16
CA SER A 6 6.54 6.10 -1.44
C SER A 6 6.80 4.63 -1.09
N THR A 7 6.20 4.15 0.01
CA THR A 7 6.25 2.72 0.38
C THR A 7 5.60 1.85 -0.70
N LEU A 8 4.43 2.22 -1.23
CA LEU A 8 3.77 1.48 -2.31
C LEU A 8 4.63 1.40 -3.58
N VAL A 9 5.21 2.53 -4.01
CA VAL A 9 6.10 2.57 -5.18
C VAL A 9 7.35 1.70 -4.96
N LYS A 10 7.92 1.71 -3.75
CA LYS A 10 9.06 0.83 -3.40
C LYS A 10 8.69 -0.64 -3.41
N ILE A 11 7.51 -1.01 -2.91
CA ILE A 11 7.00 -2.38 -2.98
C ILE A 11 6.86 -2.81 -4.45
N LEU A 12 6.22 -1.98 -5.28
CA LEU A 12 6.10 -2.24 -6.72
C LEU A 12 7.45 -2.38 -7.42
N GLY A 13 8.41 -1.51 -7.11
CA GLY A 13 9.77 -1.60 -7.65
C GLY A 13 10.45 -2.93 -7.31
N ARG A 14 10.23 -3.48 -6.11
CA ARG A 14 10.72 -4.81 -5.71
C ARG A 14 9.98 -5.97 -6.41
N LEU A 15 8.80 -5.71 -6.97
CA LEU A 15 8.00 -6.65 -7.76
C LEU A 15 8.22 -6.47 -9.27
N ASN A 16 9.35 -5.91 -9.69
CA ASN A 16 9.66 -5.61 -11.10
C ASN A 16 8.61 -4.70 -11.78
N GLY A 17 7.97 -3.82 -11.00
CA GLY A 17 7.03 -2.83 -11.51
C GLY A 17 5.61 -3.34 -11.75
N SER A 18 5.30 -4.61 -11.47
CA SER A 18 3.96 -5.16 -11.71
C SER A 18 3.43 -5.97 -10.53
N ALA A 19 2.19 -5.69 -10.15
CA ALA A 19 1.47 -6.46 -9.15
C ALA A 19 -0.03 -6.27 -9.33
N SER A 20 -0.82 -7.29 -8.99
CA SER A 20 -2.26 -7.08 -8.84
C SER A 20 -2.53 -6.20 -7.62
N LYS A 21 -3.61 -5.43 -7.67
CA LYS A 21 -4.09 -4.62 -6.54
C LYS A 21 -4.21 -5.44 -5.25
N LEU A 22 -4.72 -6.67 -5.36
CA LEU A 22 -4.85 -7.58 -4.22
C LEU A 22 -3.49 -7.94 -3.62
N HIS A 23 -2.48 -8.17 -4.46
CA HIS A 23 -1.12 -8.47 -3.98
C HIS A 23 -0.52 -7.28 -3.23
N LEU A 24 -0.67 -6.06 -3.76
CA LEU A 24 -0.22 -4.84 -3.07
C LEU A 24 -0.92 -4.61 -1.74
N VAL A 25 -2.24 -4.82 -1.69
CA VAL A 25 -3.01 -4.72 -0.43
C VAL A 25 -2.48 -5.70 0.62
N LYS A 26 -2.21 -6.94 0.23
CA LYS A 26 -1.67 -7.96 1.15
C LYS A 26 -0.27 -7.61 1.65
N LEU A 27 0.62 -7.14 0.78
CA LEU A 27 1.97 -6.74 1.17
C LEU A 27 1.96 -5.51 2.08
N ALA A 28 1.14 -4.52 1.78
CA ALA A 28 0.96 -3.36 2.64
C ALA A 28 0.34 -3.74 4.00
N PHE A 29 -0.58 -4.71 4.02
CA PHE A 29 -1.12 -5.27 5.26
C PHE A 29 -0.03 -5.95 6.09
N LEU A 30 0.74 -6.88 5.50
CA LEU A 30 1.84 -7.55 6.21
C LEU A 30 2.85 -6.54 6.76
N LEU A 31 3.22 -5.53 5.97
CA LEU A 31 4.12 -4.46 6.42
C LEU A 31 3.55 -3.70 7.63
N SER A 32 2.24 -3.48 7.71
CA SER A 32 1.61 -2.83 8.89
C SER A 32 1.63 -3.69 10.16
N GLN A 33 1.78 -5.01 10.02
CA GLN A 33 1.77 -5.96 11.14
C GLN A 33 3.19 -6.32 11.61
N GLU A 34 4.13 -6.43 10.67
CA GLU A 34 5.46 -7.02 10.93
C GLU A 34 6.58 -5.99 11.02
N ALA A 35 6.34 -4.74 10.63
CA ALA A 35 7.38 -3.71 10.72
C ALA A 35 7.55 -3.21 12.17
N GLU A 36 8.59 -3.71 12.85
CA GLU A 36 8.89 -3.40 14.25
C GLU A 36 9.03 -1.88 14.51
N ASP A 37 9.63 -1.13 13.58
CA ASP A 37 9.94 0.32 13.74
C ASP A 37 9.49 1.20 12.57
N ALA A 38 8.54 0.76 11.75
CA ALA A 38 8.07 1.61 10.66
C ALA A 38 7.34 2.85 11.23
N PRO A 39 7.68 4.07 10.77
CA PRO A 39 6.90 5.25 11.12
C PRO A 39 5.42 5.02 10.76
N ARG A 40 4.49 5.38 11.65
CA ARG A 40 3.04 5.28 11.36
C ARG A 40 2.64 6.01 10.07
N SER A 41 3.39 7.05 9.70
CA SER A 41 3.22 7.79 8.45
C SER A 41 3.65 7.02 7.19
N ALA A 42 4.29 5.86 7.31
CA ALA A 42 4.80 5.04 6.20
C ALA A 42 4.03 3.72 6.01
N VAL A 43 3.10 3.39 6.91
CA VAL A 43 2.25 2.19 6.86
C VAL A 43 0.77 2.56 6.83
N TYR A 44 -0.07 1.61 6.44
CA TYR A 44 -1.52 1.80 6.37
C TYR A 44 -2.21 1.15 7.57
N GLU A 45 -3.27 1.79 8.05
CA GLU A 45 -4.18 1.18 9.02
C GLU A 45 -5.21 0.33 8.29
N PHE A 46 -5.48 -0.85 8.83
CA PHE A 46 -6.40 -1.82 8.26
C PHE A 46 -7.51 -2.17 9.23
N VAL A 47 -8.70 -2.39 8.67
CA VAL A 47 -9.86 -2.93 9.39
C VAL A 47 -10.32 -4.23 8.72
N PRO A 48 -10.89 -5.18 9.48
CA PRO A 48 -11.58 -6.32 8.90
C PRO A 48 -12.75 -5.84 8.02
N TYR A 49 -12.81 -6.28 6.76
CA TYR A 49 -13.89 -5.91 5.86
C TYR A 49 -14.17 -7.02 4.84
N LYS A 50 -15.39 -7.58 4.91
CA LYS A 50 -15.84 -8.70 4.06
C LYS A 50 -14.84 -9.86 4.07
N PHE A 51 -14.03 -9.97 3.02
CA PHE A 51 -13.14 -11.11 2.76
C PHE A 51 -11.68 -10.87 3.14
N GLY A 52 -11.35 -9.77 3.83
CA GLY A 52 -9.97 -9.53 4.24
C GLY A 52 -9.72 -8.15 4.85
N PRO A 53 -8.43 -7.79 5.03
CA PRO A 53 -8.03 -6.49 5.52
C PRO A 53 -8.33 -5.41 4.47
N TYR A 54 -8.93 -4.30 4.90
CA TYR A 54 -9.21 -3.15 4.05
C TYR A 54 -8.66 -1.87 4.67
N SER A 55 -8.09 -1.01 3.84
CA SER A 55 -7.55 0.29 4.26
C SER A 55 -8.08 1.38 3.34
N PHE A 56 -8.90 2.30 3.88
CA PHE A 56 -9.44 3.42 3.13
C PHE A 56 -8.33 4.30 2.52
N THR A 57 -7.29 4.58 3.31
CA THR A 57 -6.18 5.44 2.91
C THR A 57 -5.31 4.78 1.85
N LEU A 58 -5.12 3.45 1.88
CA LEU A 58 -4.42 2.74 0.81
C LEU A 58 -5.14 2.86 -0.52
N TYR A 59 -6.46 2.65 -0.54
CA TYR A 59 -7.24 2.75 -1.77
C TYR A 59 -7.29 4.18 -2.31
N TYR A 60 -7.37 5.17 -1.43
CA TYR A 60 -7.24 6.58 -1.81
C TYR A 60 -5.86 6.88 -2.43
N ASP A 61 -4.77 6.45 -1.79
CA ASP A 61 -3.41 6.68 -2.26
C ASP A 61 -3.13 5.95 -3.58
N LEU A 62 -3.66 4.74 -3.78
CA LEU A 62 -3.60 4.05 -5.08
C LEU A 62 -4.32 4.84 -6.19
N ALA A 63 -5.50 5.39 -5.91
CA ALA A 63 -6.23 6.19 -6.89
C ALA A 63 -5.47 7.47 -7.26
N GLN A 64 -4.87 8.15 -6.28
CA GLN A 64 -4.02 9.32 -6.54
C GLN A 64 -2.77 8.96 -7.35
N LEU A 65 -2.06 7.89 -6.99
CA LEU A 65 -0.87 7.46 -7.71
C LEU A 65 -1.19 7.10 -9.17
N ALA A 66 -2.35 6.48 -9.43
CA ALA A 66 -2.81 6.19 -10.79
C ALA A 66 -3.16 7.47 -11.55
N GLN A 67 -3.86 8.41 -10.91
CA GLN A 67 -4.19 9.71 -11.51
C GLN A 67 -2.94 10.52 -11.88
N GLU A 68 -1.89 10.43 -11.07
CA GLU A 68 -0.60 11.10 -11.28
C GLU A 68 0.34 10.34 -12.24
N GLY A 69 -0.05 9.16 -12.72
CA GLY A 69 0.72 8.37 -13.69
C GLY A 69 1.91 7.59 -13.10
N TRP A 70 1.96 7.39 -11.78
CA TRP A 70 2.99 6.58 -11.13
C TRP A 70 2.72 5.07 -11.23
N ILE A 71 1.45 4.67 -11.37
CA ILE A 71 0.99 3.28 -11.49
C ILE A 71 -0.19 3.21 -12.47
N GLU A 72 -0.56 1.99 -12.90
CA GLU A 72 -1.69 1.71 -13.80
C GLU A 72 -2.66 0.67 -13.23
#